data_AF-A0A840F5W8-F1
#
_entry.id   AF-A0A840F5W8-F1
#
_cell.length_a   1.000
_cell.length_b   1.000
_cell.length_c   1.000
_cell.angle_alpha   90.00
_cell.angle_beta   90.00
_cell.angle_gamma   90.00
#
_symmetry.space_group_name_H-M   'P 1'
#
loop_
_entity.id
_entity.type
_entity.pdbx_description
1 polymer ?
#
loop_
_entity_poly.entity_id
_entity_poly.type
_entity_poly.pdbx_seq_one_letter_code
_entity_poly.pdbx_strand_id
1 'polypeptide(L)'
;MAIIGLYVIGVAVLVALIFAIVWFVFGRGEDLPPVGRDTTLTRLPRAGISGDDVRGLVFAQTLRGYKAVEVDWALEKLAREIDELRDVVQELSGRDVADTGTMPTVQVRNIDE
;
A
#
# COMPACT_ATOMS: atom_id res chain seq x y z
N MET A 1 -5.75 4.98 59.62
CA MET A 1 -6.26 3.88 58.76
C MET A 1 -7.57 4.23 58.06
N ALA A 2 -8.64 4.64 58.77
CA ALA A 2 -9.94 4.96 58.14
C ALA A 2 -9.90 6.08 57.08
N ILE A 3 -9.18 7.18 57.35
CA ILE A 3 -9.04 8.31 56.41
C ILE A 3 -8.33 7.89 55.12
N ILE A 4 -7.27 7.08 55.24
CA ILE A 4 -6.51 6.54 54.10
C ILE A 4 -7.42 5.65 53.25
N GLY A 5 -8.24 4.79 53.88
CA GLY A 5 -9.22 3.95 53.18
C GLY A 5 -10.26 4.77 52.41
N LEU A 6 -10.83 5.81 53.03
CA LEU A 6 -11.79 6.70 52.37
C LEU A 6 -11.17 7.43 51.17
N TYR A 7 -9.94 7.90 51.31
CA TYR A 7 -9.20 8.56 50.23
C TYR A 7 -8.98 7.62 49.05
N VAL A 8 -8.51 6.39 49.29
CA VAL A 8 -8.28 5.40 48.23
C VAL A 8 -9.57 5.06 47.49
N ILE A 9 -10.67 4.87 48.22
CA ILE A 9 -12.00 4.62 47.61
C ILE A 9 -12.42 5.82 46.76
N GLY A 10 -12.27 7.04 47.27
CA GLY A 10 -12.60 8.26 46.54
C GLY A 10 -11.82 8.39 45.22
N VAL A 11 -10.51 8.15 45.26
CA VAL A 11 -9.66 8.16 44.06
C VAL A 11 -10.06 7.05 43.09
N ALA A 12 -10.32 5.84 43.57
CA ALA A 12 -10.74 4.73 42.72
C ALA A 12 -12.08 5.02 42.00
N VAL A 13 -13.05 5.61 42.72
CA VAL A 13 -14.32 6.05 42.13
C VAL A 13 -14.09 7.13 41.08
N LEU A 14 -13.24 8.12 41.37
CA LEU A 14 -12.91 9.18 40.41
C LEU A 14 -12.28 8.62 39.13
N VAL A 15 -11.30 7.71 39.28
CA VAL A 15 -10.65 7.04 38.15
C VAL A 15 -11.66 6.22 37.35
N ALA A 16 -12.53 5.46 38.02
CA ALA A 16 -13.58 4.68 37.37
C ALA A 16 -14.57 5.58 36.62
N LEU A 17 -14.91 6.75 37.17
CA LEU A 17 -15.80 7.70 36.53
C LEU A 17 -15.17 8.32 35.28
N ILE A 18 -13.92 8.77 35.37
CA ILE A 18 -13.15 9.30 34.24
C ILE A 18 -13.01 8.21 33.17
N PHE A 19 -12.66 6.98 33.57
CA PHE A 19 -12.56 5.85 32.67
C PHE A 19 -13.88 5.56 31.97
N ALA A 20 -15.00 5.58 32.70
CA ALA A 20 -16.33 5.38 32.11
C ALA A 20 -16.69 6.49 31.12
N ILE A 21 -16.35 7.74 31.42
CA ILE A 21 -16.56 8.88 30.51
C ILE A 21 -15.71 8.72 29.25
N VAL A 22 -14.41 8.45 29.39
CA VAL A 22 -13.50 8.21 28.26
C VAL A 22 -14.00 7.02 27.44
N TRP A 23 -14.27 5.88 28.07
CA TRP A 23 -14.79 4.69 27.40
C TRP A 23 -16.12 4.93 26.67
N PHE A 24 -16.99 5.78 27.22
CA PHE A 24 -18.25 6.17 26.60
C PHE A 24 -18.05 7.16 25.43
N VAL A 25 -17.20 8.17 25.61
CA VAL A 25 -16.89 9.22 24.61
C VAL A 25 -16.13 8.65 23.42
N PHE A 26 -15.10 7.83 23.67
CA PHE A 26 -14.37 7.11 22.61
C PHE A 26 -15.16 5.90 22.09
N GLY A 27 -16.27 5.54 22.74
CA GLY A 27 -17.13 4.46 22.30
C GLY A 27 -16.50 3.07 22.46
N ARG A 28 -17.35 2.04 22.54
CA ARG A 28 -16.96 0.63 22.50
C ARG A 28 -16.24 0.32 21.20
N GLY A 29 -14.92 0.58 21.11
CA GLY A 29 -14.11 0.33 19.92
C GLY A 29 -14.95 0.51 18.67
N GLU A 30 -15.47 1.74 18.52
CA GLU A 30 -16.34 2.21 17.45
C GLU A 30 -16.32 1.27 16.24
N ASP A 31 -17.51 0.77 15.87
CA ASP A 31 -17.79 0.17 14.56
C ASP A 31 -17.43 1.27 13.54
N LEU A 32 -16.14 1.33 13.22
CA LEU A 32 -15.54 2.34 12.39
C LEU A 32 -16.36 2.30 11.10
N PRO A 33 -17.13 3.35 10.77
CA PRO A 33 -17.85 3.38 9.52
C PRO A 33 -16.80 3.07 8.45
N PRO A 34 -16.99 2.01 7.65
CA PRO A 34 -15.93 1.46 6.82
C PRO A 34 -15.30 2.62 6.06
N VAL A 35 -14.02 2.87 6.33
CA VAL A 35 -13.27 3.98 5.72
C VAL A 35 -13.63 3.97 4.24
N GLY A 36 -14.25 5.05 3.78
CA GLY A 36 -14.71 5.16 2.40
C GLY A 36 -13.59 4.69 1.49
N ARG A 37 -13.92 3.78 0.56
CA ARG A 37 -12.99 3.02 -0.30
C ARG A 37 -11.94 3.90 -1.01
N ASP A 38 -12.17 5.20 -1.01
CA ASP A 38 -11.44 6.26 -1.67
C ASP A 38 -10.23 6.78 -0.86
N THR A 39 -10.04 6.34 0.39
CA THR A 39 -8.88 6.73 1.24
C THR A 39 -7.84 5.64 1.37
N THR A 40 -7.81 4.69 0.44
CA THR A 40 -6.71 3.75 0.37
C THR A 40 -5.50 4.56 -0.16
N LEU A 41 -4.51 4.84 0.70
CA LEU A 41 -3.21 5.49 0.38
C LEU A 41 -2.43 4.76 -0.74
N THR A 42 -2.98 3.65 -1.19
CA THR A 42 -2.55 2.74 -2.24
C THR A 42 -2.84 3.34 -3.62
N ARG A 43 -2.03 4.31 -4.02
CA ARG A 43 -1.95 4.70 -5.43
C ARG A 43 -0.87 3.89 -6.11
N LEU A 44 -1.27 2.89 -6.89
CA LEU A 44 -0.41 2.43 -7.97
C LEU A 44 -0.33 3.53 -9.06
N PRO A 45 0.85 3.79 -9.61
CA PRO A 45 0.99 4.64 -10.79
C PRO A 45 0.06 4.15 -11.92
N ARG A 46 -0.60 5.08 -12.63
CA ARG A 46 -1.54 4.73 -13.73
C ARG A 46 -0.86 4.00 -14.90
N ALA A 47 0.47 4.08 -14.99
CA ALA A 47 1.30 3.37 -15.96
C ALA A 47 2.72 3.23 -15.38
N GLY A 48 3.47 2.23 -15.84
CA GLY A 48 4.87 2.05 -15.43
C GLY A 48 5.05 1.51 -14.01
N ILE A 49 4.17 0.59 -13.58
CA ILE A 49 4.27 -0.07 -12.27
C ILE A 49 5.58 -0.86 -12.19
N SER A 50 6.38 -0.60 -11.16
CA SER A 50 7.58 -1.37 -10.77
C SER A 50 7.26 -2.34 -9.63
N GLY A 51 8.11 -3.35 -9.40
CA GLY A 51 8.01 -4.22 -8.23
C GLY A 51 8.11 -3.45 -6.91
N ASP A 52 8.83 -2.32 -6.87
CA ASP A 52 8.90 -1.47 -5.67
C ASP A 52 7.56 -0.82 -5.34
N ASP A 53 6.77 -0.45 -6.35
CA ASP A 53 5.42 0.08 -6.15
C ASP A 53 4.49 -0.99 -5.55
N VAL A 54 4.71 -2.26 -5.90
CA VAL A 54 3.95 -3.39 -5.36
C VAL A 54 4.38 -3.72 -3.93
N ARG A 55 5.69 -3.67 -3.63
CA ARG A 55 6.23 -3.86 -2.27
C ARG A 55 5.79 -2.76 -1.30
N GLY A 56 5.50 -1.56 -1.79
CA GLY A 56 4.99 -0.42 -1.02
C GLY A 56 3.47 -0.44 -0.76
N LEU A 57 2.73 -1.43 -1.24
CA LEU A 57 1.28 -1.51 -1.07
C LEU A 57 0.87 -1.71 0.40
N VAL A 58 -0.03 -0.87 0.90
CA VAL A 58 -0.61 -1.00 2.25
C VAL A 58 -2.11 -1.32 2.14
N PHE A 59 -2.57 -2.33 2.89
CA PHE A 59 -3.97 -2.76 2.89
C PHE A 59 -4.61 -2.60 4.28
N ALA A 60 -5.90 -2.26 4.31
CA ALA A 60 -6.68 -2.24 5.54
C ALA A 60 -7.07 -3.68 5.98
N GLN A 61 -7.04 -3.95 7.28
CA GLN A 61 -7.42 -5.26 7.83
C GLN A 61 -8.93 -5.34 8.11
N THR A 62 -9.54 -6.50 7.83
CA THR A 62 -10.97 -6.76 8.08
C THR A 62 -11.17 -8.05 8.89
N LEU A 63 -12.24 -8.10 9.70
CA LEU A 63 -12.55 -9.21 10.63
C LEU A 63 -12.68 -10.57 9.94
N ARG A 64 -13.01 -10.58 8.64
CA ARG A 64 -12.91 -11.75 7.76
C ARG A 64 -12.14 -11.36 6.51
N GLY A 65 -10.82 -11.43 6.60
CA GLY A 65 -9.90 -11.14 5.50
C GLY A 65 -9.12 -12.38 5.06
N TYR A 66 -8.40 -12.24 3.95
CA TYR A 66 -7.35 -13.19 3.57
C TYR A 66 -6.21 -13.12 4.60
N LYS A 67 -5.48 -14.22 4.78
CA LYS A 67 -4.32 -14.21 5.67
C LYS A 67 -3.27 -13.27 5.12
N ALA A 68 -2.81 -12.33 5.95
CA ALA A 68 -1.76 -11.38 5.58
C ALA A 68 -0.53 -12.09 4.98
N VAL A 69 -0.07 -13.17 5.62
CA VAL A 69 1.09 -13.96 5.15
C VAL A 69 0.92 -14.53 3.73
N GLU A 70 -0.29 -14.98 3.37
CA GLU A 70 -0.55 -15.53 2.03
C GLU A 70 -0.59 -14.40 0.98
N VAL A 71 -1.15 -13.25 1.35
CA VAL A 71 -1.20 -12.05 0.50
C VAL A 71 0.21 -11.48 0.28
N ASP A 72 1.01 -11.35 1.34
CA ASP A 72 2.37 -10.84 1.28
C ASP A 72 3.24 -11.71 0.38
N TRP A 73 3.12 -13.03 0.47
CA TRP A 73 3.81 -13.96 -0.42
C TRP A 73 3.40 -13.77 -1.89
N ALA A 74 2.10 -13.59 -2.15
CA ALA A 74 1.58 -13.39 -3.50
C ALA A 74 2.04 -12.05 -4.10
N LEU A 75 2.03 -10.98 -3.31
CA LEU A 75 2.49 -9.65 -3.72
C LEU A 75 3.99 -9.64 -4.00
N GLU A 76 4.78 -10.29 -3.17
CA GLU A 76 6.22 -10.40 -3.35
C GLU A 76 6.56 -11.22 -4.60
N LYS A 77 5.78 -12.27 -4.90
CA LYS A 77 5.92 -13.01 -6.17
C LYS A 77 5.57 -12.12 -7.37
N LEU A 78 4.49 -11.35 -7.27
CA LEU A 78 4.06 -10.44 -8.33
C LEU A 78 5.08 -9.31 -8.58
N ALA A 79 5.67 -8.76 -7.51
CA ALA A 79 6.69 -7.71 -7.60
C ALA A 79 7.91 -8.20 -8.40
N ARG A 80 8.41 -9.40 -8.11
CA ARG A 80 9.52 -10.00 -8.85
C ARG A 80 9.22 -10.21 -10.33
N GLU A 81 8.02 -10.70 -10.65
CA GLU A 81 7.61 -10.91 -12.04
C GLU A 81 7.56 -9.59 -12.83
N ILE A 82 7.07 -8.52 -12.20
CA ILE A 82 7.04 -7.18 -12.81
C ILE A 82 8.46 -6.67 -13.06
N ASP A 83 9.36 -6.82 -12.10
CA ASP A 83 10.77 -6.42 -12.22
C ASP A 83 11.45 -7.17 -13.38
N GLU A 84 11.30 -8.51 -13.44
CA GLU A 84 11.88 -9.34 -14.50
C GLU A 84 11.36 -8.91 -15.87
N LEU A 85 10.03 -8.75 -16.01
CA LEU A 85 9.46 -8.32 -17.27
C LEU A 85 10.03 -6.95 -17.66
N ARG A 86 10.29 -6.05 -16.70
CA ARG A 86 10.68 -4.65 -16.97
C ARG A 86 12.12 -4.58 -17.46
N ASP A 87 12.97 -5.41 -16.88
CA ASP A 87 14.34 -5.60 -17.34
C ASP A 87 14.36 -6.09 -18.80
N VAL A 88 13.52 -7.07 -19.16
CA VAL A 88 13.38 -7.56 -20.54
C VAL A 88 12.91 -6.46 -21.50
N VAL A 89 11.91 -5.65 -21.12
CA VAL A 89 11.45 -4.54 -21.96
C VAL A 89 12.53 -3.48 -22.14
N GLN A 90 13.30 -3.19 -21.09
CA GLN A 90 14.40 -2.24 -21.16
C GLN A 90 15.53 -2.75 -22.04
N GLU A 91 15.87 -4.04 -21.96
CA GLU A 91 16.86 -4.69 -22.81
C GLU A 91 16.44 -4.65 -24.30
N LEU A 92 15.19 -5.01 -24.60
CA LEU A 92 14.66 -4.98 -25.97
C LEU A 92 14.58 -3.55 -26.53
N SER A 93 14.09 -2.59 -25.73
CA SER A 93 14.04 -1.19 -26.15
C SER A 93 15.44 -0.62 -26.41
N GLY A 94 16.44 -1.03 -25.61
CA GLY A 94 17.84 -0.65 -25.83
C GLY A 94 18.44 -1.23 -27.11
N ARG A 95 18.06 -2.47 -27.47
CA ARG A 95 18.46 -3.11 -28.73
C ARG A 95 17.87 -2.39 -29.94
N ASP A 96 16.58 -2.08 -29.90
CA ASP A 96 15.91 -1.35 -31.00
C ASP A 96 16.58 0.01 -31.23
N VAL A 97 16.89 0.75 -30.16
CA VAL A 97 17.61 2.05 -30.27
C VAL A 97 19.01 1.87 -30.88
N ALA A 98 19.75 0.82 -30.50
CA ALA A 98 21.07 0.54 -31.06
C ALA A 98 21.00 0.12 -32.56
N ASP A 99 19.96 -0.61 -32.95
CA ASP A 99 19.71 -1.00 -34.34
C ASP A 99 19.25 0.20 -35.19
N THR A 100 18.46 1.11 -34.60
CA THR A 100 18.05 2.37 -35.24
C THR A 100 19.23 3.31 -35.50
N GLY A 101 20.29 3.24 -34.68
CA GLY A 101 21.55 3.93 -34.92
C GLY A 101 22.36 3.38 -36.10
N THR A 102 22.03 2.17 -36.57
CA THR A 102 22.67 1.48 -37.70
C THR A 102 21.81 1.51 -38.97
N MET A 103 20.67 2.22 -38.97
CA MET A 103 19.77 2.32 -40.11
C MET A 103 20.56 2.55 -41.41
N PRO A 104 20.61 1.58 -42.33
CA PRO A 104 21.07 1.83 -43.67
C PRO A 104 20.16 2.94 -44.17
N THR A 105 20.73 4.11 -44.49
CA THR A 105 20.00 5.15 -45.19
C THR A 105 19.40 4.48 -46.41
N VAL A 106 18.11 4.15 -46.36
CA VAL A 106 17.36 3.71 -47.51
C VAL A 106 17.38 4.94 -48.39
N GLN A 107 18.35 4.98 -49.32
CA GLN A 107 18.34 5.93 -50.41
C GLN A 107 17.04 5.66 -51.15
N VAL A 108 16.04 6.46 -50.84
CA VAL A 108 14.86 6.61 -51.67
C VAL A 108 15.41 7.13 -52.98
N ARG A 109 15.69 6.21 -53.90
CA ARG A 109 16.12 6.52 -55.25
C ARG A 109 14.93 7.21 -55.88
N ASN A 110 14.94 8.55 -55.87
CA ASN A 110 13.98 9.34 -56.61
C ASN A 110 14.05 8.90 -58.06
N ILE A 111 12.98 8.24 -58.46
CA ILE A 111 12.63 7.89 -59.83
C ILE A 111 11.89 9.10 -60.38
N ASP A 112 12.65 10.16 -60.63
CA ASP A 112 12.16 11.32 -61.37
C ASP A 112 12.49 11.08 -62.86
N GLU A 113 11.39 10.99 -63.62
CA GLU A 113 11.12 11.22 -65.06
C GLU A 113 12.27 11.31 -66.09
#